data_AF-A0A3D3SXY6-F1
#
_entry.id   AF-A0A3D3SXY6-F1
#
_cell.length_a   1.000
_cell.length_b   1.000
_cell.length_c   1.000
_cell.angle_alpha   90.00
_cell.angle_beta   90.00
_cell.angle_gamma   90.00
#
_symmetry.space_group_name_H-M   'P 1'
#
loop_
_entity.id
_entity.type
_entity.pdbx_description
1 polymer ?
#
loop_
_entity_poly.entity_id
_entity_poly.type
_entity_poly.pdbx_seq_one_letter_code
_entity_poly.pdbx_strand_id
1 'polypeptide(L)' 'LIATGGTAEAAVKLLLALQAQVVECCFAIDLPELGGRARLEAMGQKVFTLCEFEGH' A
#
# COMPACT_ATOMS: atom_id res chain seq x y z
N LEU A 1 -0.33 -8.00 4.20
CA LEU A 1 -1.76 -7.68 4.04
C LEU A 1 -1.89 -6.16 4.02
N ILE A 2 -2.73 -5.60 3.15
CA ILE A 2 -3.11 -4.19 3.17
C ILE A 2 -4.59 -4.05 3.49
N ALA A 3 -4.88 -3.23 4.49
CA ALA A 3 -6.23 -2.89 4.95
C ALA A 3 -6.49 -1.41 4.66
N THR A 4 -6.42 -0.54 5.67
CA THR A 4 -6.56 0.92 5.50
C THR A 4 -5.33 1.63 4.96
N GLY A 5 -4.19 0.93 4.86
CA GLY A 5 -2.94 1.44 4.27
C GLY A 5 -2.13 2.44 5.11
N GLY A 6 -2.59 2.82 6.31
CA GLY A 6 -1.96 3.89 7.10
C GLY A 6 -0.49 3.64 7.48
N THR A 7 -0.16 2.42 7.89
CA THR A 7 1.23 2.04 8.22
C THR A 7 2.13 2.01 6.98
N ALA A 8 1.61 1.52 5.85
CA ALA A 8 2.35 1.51 4.59
C ALA A 8 2.61 2.93 4.07
N GLU A 9 1.62 3.83 4.16
CA GLU A 9 1.80 5.24 3.84
C GLU A 9 2.90 5.88 4.69
N ALA A 10 2.89 5.66 6.01
CA ALA A 10 3.89 6.24 6.90
C ALA A 10 5.31 5.75 6.54
N ALA A 11 5.45 4.45 6.22
CA ALA A 11 6.71 3.88 5.78
C ALA A 11 7.18 4.47 4.44
N VAL A 12 6.30 4.60 3.44
CA VAL A 12 6.61 5.24 2.15
C VAL A 12 7.06 6.68 2.37
N LYS A 13 6.34 7.46 3.17
CA LYS A 13 6.71 8.86 3.49
C LYS A 13 8.09 8.94 4.13
N LEU A 14 8.42 8.03 5.05
CA LEU A 14 9.73 7.97 5.69
C LEU A 14 10.83 7.67 4.66
N LEU A 15 10.63 6.68 3.80
CA LEU A 15 11.60 6.32 2.75
C LEU A 15 11.83 7.48 1.77
N LEU A 16 10.76 8.14 1.33
CA LEU A 16 10.86 9.31 0.45
C LEU A 16 11.60 10.49 1.11
N ALA A 17 11.37 10.71 2.41
CA ALA A 17 12.09 11.74 3.17
C ALA A 17 13.60 11.45 3.26
N LEU A 18 13.99 10.17 3.22
CA LEU A 18 15.38 9.72 3.14
C LEU A 18 15.91 9.66 1.69
N GLN A 19 15.16 10.21 0.72
CA GLN A 19 15.49 10.19 -0.70
C GLN A 19 15.63 8.78 -1.29
N ALA A 20 15.01 7.78 -0.67
CA ALA A 20 14.97 6.43 -1.19
C ALA A 20 14.03 6.34 -2.39
N GLN A 21 14.38 5.50 -3.36
CA GLN A 21 13.50 5.13 -4.46
C GLN A 21 12.62 3.95 -4.03
N VAL A 22 11.34 4.21 -3.81
CA VAL A 22 10.35 3.14 -3.59
C VAL A 22 9.92 2.60 -4.95
N VAL A 23 10.31 1.35 -5.25
CA VAL A 23 10.00 0.72 -6.54
C VAL A 23 8.55 0.23 -6.57
N GLU A 24 8.10 -0.42 -5.49
CA GLU A 24 6.78 -1.05 -5.40
C GLU A 24 6.44 -1.40 -3.94
N CYS A 25 5.13 -1.41 -3.62
CA CYS A 25 4.58 -1.88 -2.35
C CYS A 25 3.90 -3.25 -2.57
N CYS A 26 4.44 -4.31 -1.97
CA CYS A 26 3.91 -5.67 -2.16
C CYS A 26 3.21 -6.19 -0.91
N PHE A 27 2.03 -6.77 -1.07
CA PHE A 27 1.26 -7.39 0.02
C PHE A 27 0.78 -8.79 -0.38
N ALA A 28 0.79 -9.74 0.55
CA ALA A 28 0.20 -11.06 0.27
C ALA A 28 -1.31 -10.99 0.03
N ILE A 29 -2.01 -10.11 0.74
CA ILE A 29 -3.48 -10.03 0.77
C ILE A 29 -3.90 -8.56 0.64
N ASP A 30 -4.90 -8.28 -0.18
CA ASP A 30 -5.66 -7.03 -0.20
C ASP A 30 -7.04 -7.18 0.43
N LEU A 31 -7.50 -6.13 1.11
CA LEU A 31 -8.89 -5.92 1.53
C LEU A 31 -9.40 -4.65 0.83
N PRO A 32 -9.88 -4.74 -0.43
CA PRO A 32 -10.12 -3.58 -1.29
C PRO A 32 -11.09 -2.55 -0.70
N GLU A 33 -12.10 -3.02 0.03
CA GLU A 33 -13.12 -2.19 0.69
C GLU A 33 -12.56 -1.22 1.73
N LEU A 34 -11.39 -1.52 2.29
CA LEU A 34 -10.74 -0.66 3.28
C LEU A 34 -9.85 0.42 2.65
N GLY A 35 -9.70 0.42 1.31
CA GLY A 35 -9.15 1.52 0.53
C GLY A 35 -7.63 1.72 0.63
N GLY A 36 -6.88 0.83 1.29
CA GLY A 36 -5.44 0.99 1.47
C GLY A 36 -4.64 0.96 0.16
N ARG A 37 -5.03 0.12 -0.82
CA ARG A 37 -4.41 0.10 -2.15
C ARG A 37 -4.56 1.46 -2.83
N ALA A 38 -5.79 1.94 -2.99
CA ALA A 38 -6.10 3.20 -3.64
C ALA A 38 -5.35 4.38 -2.98
N ARG A 39 -5.19 4.33 -1.65
CA ARG A 39 -4.43 5.32 -0.88
C ARG A 39 -2.96 5.36 -1.28
N LEU A 40 -2.29 4.22 -1.45
CA LEU A 40 -0.89 4.17 -1.89
C LEU A 40 -0.74 4.53 -3.38
N GLU A 41 -1.68 4.12 -4.23
CA GLU A 41 -1.71 4.48 -5.64
C GLU A 41 -1.86 6.00 -5.83
N ALA A 42 -2.67 6.67 -5.00
CA ALA A 42 -2.79 8.12 -4.98
C ALA A 42 -1.47 8.84 -4.58
N MET A 43 -0.55 8.13 -3.92
CA MET A 43 0.81 8.61 -3.63
C MET A 43 1.82 8.28 -4.75
N GLY A 44 1.34 7.81 -5.91
CA GLY A 44 2.17 7.39 -7.04
C GLY A 44 2.93 6.08 -6.81
N GLN A 45 2.55 5.29 -5.80
CA GLN A 45 3.19 4.00 -5.53
C GLN A 45 2.54 2.90 -6.35
N LYS A 46 3.36 2.03 -6.94
CA LYS A 46 2.86 0.76 -7.48
C LYS A 46 2.49 -0.18 -6.35
N VAL A 47 1.40 -0.91 -6.50
CA VAL A 47 0.94 -1.88 -5.52
C VAL A 47 0.72 -3.22 -6.20
N PHE A 48 1.36 -4.25 -5.66
CA PHE A 48 1.16 -5.64 -6.08
C PHE A 48 0.57 -6.45 -4.94
N THR A 49 -0.43 -7.27 -5.25
CA THR A 49 -0.99 -8.23 -4.28
C THR A 49 -1.10 -9.63 -4.87
N LEU A 50 -0.95 -10.66 -4.02
CA LEU A 50 -1.07 -12.06 -4.46
C LEU A 50 -2.53 -12.53 -4.54
N CYS A 51 -3.36 -12.09 -3.60
CA CYS A 51 -4.79 -12.35 -3.60
C CYS A 51 -5.58 -11.23 -2.94
N GLU A 52 -6.88 -11.20 -3.21
CA GLU A 52 -7.82 -10.23 -2.68
C GLU A 52 -8.91 -10.98 -1.91
N PHE A 53 -9.38 -10.39 -0.81
CA PHE A 53 -10.54 -10.88 -0.06
C PHE A 53 -11.54 -9.73 0.10
N GLU A 54 -12.81 -10.04 -0.09
CA GLU A 54 -13.93 -9.14 0.22
C GLU A 54 -14.12 -9.09 1.75
N GLY A 55 -14.53 -7.94 2.26
CA GLY A 55 -14.86 -7.76 3.67
C GLY A 55 -16.21 -8.42 4.00
N HIS A 56 -16.38 -8.84 5.25
CA HIS A 56 -17.68 -9.20 5.83
C HIS A 56 -18.07 -8.17 6.89
#